data_AF-A0A955LK06-F1
#
_entry.id   AF-A0A955LK06-F1
#
_cell.length_a   1.000
_cell.length_b   1.000
_cell.length_c   1.000
_cell.angle_alpha   90.00
_cell.angle_beta   90.00
_cell.angle_gamma   90.00
#
_symmetry.space_group_name_H-M   'P 1'
#
loop_
_entity.id
_entity.type
_entity.pdbx_description
1 polymer ?
#
loop_
_entity_poly.entity_id
_entity_poly.type
_entity_poly.pdbx_seq_one_letter_code
_entity_poly.pdbx_strand_id
1 'polypeptide(L)'
;MSGHSKWHKVKHQKAAKDPKKSKAFSLHARLIQVAVKSGGPDPDMNPALRKAIDDAKAINLPKENIQRAINKGAGIGNEGAMETFTLEGYGPGGVAVMLTVTTDNRNRTVAEVRKAFKDSGGSLGEPGSAAFVFGSDPDNPQYKTPISDAHQLQQFEDLVDELDSNEDVDDLVHNLG
;
A
#
# COMPACT_ATOMS: atom_id res chain seq x y z
N MET A 1 -16.85 12.93 -16.51
CA MET A 1 -15.50 13.13 -17.06
C MET A 1 -14.53 12.51 -16.08
N SER A 2 -13.80 11.51 -16.56
CA SER A 2 -12.99 10.55 -15.80
C SER A 2 -11.91 11.24 -14.97
N GLY A 3 -12.05 11.17 -13.64
CA GLY A 3 -11.17 11.79 -12.67
C GLY A 3 -9.89 11.01 -12.36
N HIS A 4 -9.39 10.18 -13.28
CA HIS A 4 -8.06 9.57 -13.12
C HIS A 4 -6.99 10.65 -13.39
N SER A 5 -6.69 11.39 -12.33
CA SER A 5 -5.69 12.45 -12.29
C SER A 5 -4.29 11.85 -12.44
N LYS A 6 -3.91 11.67 -13.70
CA LYS A 6 -2.54 11.52 -14.20
C LYS A 6 -1.60 12.68 -13.78
N TRP A 7 -2.08 13.67 -13.01
CA TRP A 7 -1.46 14.96 -12.73
C TRP A 7 -0.72 15.04 -11.37
N HIS A 8 -0.95 14.15 -10.40
CA HIS A 8 -0.21 14.16 -9.11
C HIS A 8 1.27 13.74 -9.23
N LYS A 9 1.68 13.20 -10.39
CA LYS A 9 3.01 12.62 -10.65
C LYS A 9 4.22 13.59 -10.62
N VAL A 10 4.03 14.91 -10.53
CA VAL A 10 5.13 15.88 -10.80
C VAL A 10 5.54 16.76 -9.61
N LYS A 11 4.73 16.97 -8.57
CA LYS A 11 4.99 18.06 -7.59
C LYS A 11 5.65 17.66 -6.25
N HIS A 12 5.47 16.45 -5.72
CA HIS A 12 6.06 16.02 -4.43
C HIS A 12 7.53 15.53 -4.52
N GLN A 13 8.33 16.07 -5.43
CA GLN A 13 9.78 15.81 -5.47
C GLN A 13 10.54 16.37 -4.24
N LYS A 14 9.90 17.13 -3.34
CA LYS A 14 10.57 17.86 -2.24
C LYS A 14 10.34 17.36 -0.80
N ALA A 15 9.38 16.47 -0.52
CA ALA A 15 9.25 15.79 0.79
C ALA A 15 9.85 14.35 0.80
N ALA A 16 10.60 14.04 -0.25
CA ALA A 16 10.52 12.76 -0.94
C ALA A 16 11.62 11.74 -0.60
N LYS A 17 12.12 11.71 0.64
CA LYS A 17 13.27 10.84 0.98
C LYS A 17 12.92 9.52 1.66
N ASP A 18 11.83 9.43 2.42
CA ASP A 18 11.45 8.19 3.11
C ASP A 18 10.29 7.41 2.47
N PRO A 19 9.21 8.03 1.93
CA PRO A 19 8.18 7.29 1.17
C PRO A 19 8.71 6.64 -0.11
N LYS A 20 9.79 7.19 -0.69
CA LYS A 20 10.47 6.56 -1.83
C LYS A 20 11.22 5.29 -1.44
N LYS A 21 11.71 5.20 -0.19
CA LYS A 21 12.42 4.02 0.30
C LYS A 21 11.47 2.88 0.61
N SER A 22 10.30 3.14 1.21
CA SER A 22 9.28 2.10 1.40
C SER A 22 8.82 1.52 0.06
N LYS A 23 8.51 2.36 -0.93
CA LYS A 23 8.17 1.91 -2.30
C LYS A 23 9.31 1.10 -2.94
N ALA A 24 10.57 1.51 -2.77
CA ALA A 24 11.72 0.74 -3.23
C ALA A 24 11.85 -0.60 -2.49
N PHE A 25 11.65 -0.63 -1.18
CA PHE A 25 11.72 -1.85 -0.36
C PHE A 25 10.68 -2.88 -0.80
N SER A 26 9.43 -2.47 -0.98
CA SER A 26 8.35 -3.34 -1.46
C SER A 26 8.64 -3.87 -2.86
N LEU A 27 9.16 -3.02 -3.76
CA LEU A 27 9.57 -3.44 -5.11
C LEU A 27 10.68 -4.51 -5.06
N HIS A 28 11.75 -4.28 -4.28
CA HIS A 28 12.85 -5.24 -4.18
C HIS A 28 12.44 -6.55 -3.49
N ALA A 29 11.55 -6.50 -2.49
CA ALA A 29 10.96 -7.70 -1.89
C ALA A 29 10.16 -8.53 -2.92
N ARG A 30 9.35 -7.86 -3.77
CA ARG A 30 8.61 -8.54 -4.84
C ARG A 30 9.54 -9.12 -5.91
N LEU A 31 10.62 -8.42 -6.27
CA LEU A 31 11.63 -8.94 -7.21
C LEU A 31 12.32 -10.19 -6.66
N ILE A 32 12.65 -10.22 -5.37
CA ILE A 32 13.19 -11.41 -4.70
C ILE A 32 12.19 -12.57 -4.80
N GLN A 33 10.91 -12.36 -4.47
CA GLN A 33 9.87 -13.39 -4.55
C GLN A 33 9.74 -13.97 -5.97
N VAL A 34 9.73 -13.11 -6.99
CA VAL A 34 9.65 -13.54 -8.41
C VAL A 34 10.89 -14.35 -8.80
N ALA A 35 12.08 -13.90 -8.40
CA ALA A 35 13.32 -14.62 -8.68
C ALA A 35 13.31 -16.03 -8.05
N VAL A 36 12.84 -16.15 -6.81
CA VAL A 36 12.68 -17.46 -6.14
C VAL A 36 11.69 -18.35 -6.88
N LYS A 37 10.52 -17.82 -7.26
CA LYS A 37 9.51 -18.60 -8.02
C LYS A 37 10.05 -19.12 -9.35
N SER A 38 10.96 -18.39 -9.98
CA SER A 38 11.52 -18.75 -11.29
C SER A 38 12.72 -19.71 -11.24
N GLY A 39 13.53 -19.68 -10.18
CA GLY A 39 14.82 -20.38 -10.14
C GLY A 39 15.14 -21.06 -8.82
N GLY A 40 14.20 -21.12 -7.88
CA GLY A 40 14.38 -21.70 -6.56
C GLY A 40 14.98 -20.73 -5.53
N PRO A 41 14.94 -21.10 -4.23
CA PRO A 41 15.30 -20.20 -3.12
C PRO A 41 16.78 -20.10 -2.81
N ASP A 42 17.63 -20.86 -3.51
CA ASP A 42 19.07 -20.90 -3.28
C ASP A 42 19.81 -19.85 -4.14
N PRO A 43 20.40 -18.79 -3.55
CA PRO A 43 21.14 -17.78 -4.30
C PRO A 43 22.42 -18.30 -4.97
N ASP A 44 22.92 -19.47 -4.54
CA ASP A 44 24.06 -20.12 -5.19
C ASP A 44 23.69 -20.78 -6.51
N MET A 45 22.46 -21.26 -6.61
CA MET A 45 21.92 -21.91 -7.80
C MET A 45 21.05 -20.98 -8.65
N ASN A 46 20.70 -19.80 -8.14
CA ASN A 46 19.82 -18.82 -8.80
C ASN A 46 20.51 -17.44 -8.93
N PRO A 47 21.18 -17.16 -10.06
CA PRO A 47 21.84 -15.87 -10.31
C PRO A 47 20.88 -14.67 -10.28
N ALA A 48 19.62 -14.86 -10.69
CA ALA A 48 18.61 -13.80 -10.64
C ALA A 48 18.26 -13.43 -9.19
N LEU A 49 18.13 -14.44 -8.32
CA LEU A 49 17.92 -14.22 -6.89
C LEU A 49 19.11 -13.55 -6.23
N ARG A 50 20.34 -13.99 -6.55
CA ARG A 50 21.57 -13.34 -6.05
C ARG A 50 21.60 -11.87 -6.39
N LYS A 51 21.36 -11.53 -7.67
CA LYS A 51 21.28 -10.14 -8.12
C LYS A 51 20.19 -9.36 -7.38
N ALA A 52 18.98 -9.92 -7.24
CA ALA A 52 17.89 -9.27 -6.54
C ALA A 52 18.20 -8.99 -5.05
N ILE A 53 18.89 -9.92 -4.37
CA ILE A 53 19.37 -9.75 -2.99
C ILE A 53 20.42 -8.65 -2.91
N ASP A 54 21.37 -8.60 -3.83
CA ASP A 54 22.43 -7.59 -3.84
C ASP A 54 21.86 -6.18 -4.10
N ASP A 55 20.93 -6.06 -5.04
CA ASP A 55 20.21 -4.81 -5.31
C ASP A 55 19.40 -4.37 -4.07
N ALA A 56 18.76 -5.31 -3.36
CA ALA A 56 18.01 -5.02 -2.13
C ALA A 56 18.93 -4.56 -0.98
N LYS A 57 20.12 -5.16 -0.84
CA LYS A 57 21.13 -4.73 0.13
C LYS A 57 21.67 -3.33 -0.20
N ALA A 58 21.84 -3.01 -1.48
CA ALA A 58 22.34 -1.70 -1.92
C ALA A 58 21.44 -0.54 -1.47
N ILE A 59 20.14 -0.80 -1.28
CA ILE A 59 19.20 0.19 -0.75
C ILE A 59 18.98 0.08 0.76
N ASN A 60 19.72 -0.79 1.45
CA ASN A 60 19.61 -1.09 2.89
C ASN A 60 18.30 -1.77 3.30
N LEU A 61 17.76 -2.67 2.47
CA LEU A 61 16.64 -3.52 2.89
C LEU A 61 17.09 -4.42 4.06
N PRO A 62 16.37 -4.47 5.19
CA PRO A 62 16.74 -5.32 6.33
C PRO A 62 16.85 -6.80 5.95
N LYS A 63 17.84 -7.49 6.51
CA LYS A 63 18.10 -8.93 6.23
C LYS A 63 16.87 -9.80 6.51
N GLU A 64 16.10 -9.48 7.55
CA GLU A 64 14.86 -10.18 7.90
C GLU A 64 13.80 -10.07 6.79
N ASN A 65 13.68 -8.90 6.14
CA ASN A 65 12.75 -8.69 5.04
C ASN A 65 13.20 -9.43 3.77
N ILE A 66 14.51 -9.47 3.51
CA ILE A 66 15.08 -10.30 2.42
C ILE A 66 14.75 -11.77 2.64
N GLN A 67 14.98 -12.29 3.86
CA GLN A 67 14.69 -13.68 4.18
C GLN A 67 13.20 -13.99 4.08
N ARG A 68 12.34 -13.08 4.54
CA ARG A 68 10.88 -13.20 4.41
C ARG A 68 10.46 -13.28 2.94
N ALA A 69 11.00 -12.41 2.08
CA ALA A 69 10.73 -12.43 0.66
C ALA A 69 11.20 -13.73 -0.02
N ILE A 70 12.35 -14.29 0.41
CA ILE A 70 12.82 -15.60 -0.09
C ILE A 70 11.85 -16.70 0.32
N ASN A 71 11.50 -16.76 1.59
CA ASN A 71 10.59 -17.74 2.16
C ASN A 71 9.21 -17.70 1.48
N LYS A 72 8.64 -16.49 1.30
CA LYS A 72 7.39 -16.25 0.58
C LYS A 72 7.45 -16.70 -0.87
N GLY A 73 8.56 -16.41 -1.56
CA GLY A 73 8.79 -16.88 -2.92
C GLY A 73 8.90 -18.40 -3.01
N ALA A 74 9.42 -19.06 -1.97
CA ALA A 74 9.64 -20.49 -1.89
C ALA A 74 8.42 -21.29 -1.41
N GLY A 75 7.37 -20.59 -0.94
CA GLY A 75 6.24 -21.22 -0.25
C GLY A 75 6.62 -21.82 1.11
N ILE A 76 7.70 -21.34 1.73
CA ILE A 76 8.18 -21.81 3.03
C ILE A 76 7.63 -20.88 4.12
N GLY A 77 6.67 -21.35 4.90
CA GLY A 77 6.08 -20.60 6.01
C GLY A 77 4.62 -20.95 6.23
N ASN A 78 4.10 -20.66 7.42
CA ASN A 78 2.65 -20.66 7.69
C ASN A 78 2.05 -19.33 7.21
N GLU A 79 2.17 -19.05 5.92
CA GLU A 79 1.42 -17.96 5.31
C GLU A 79 -0.04 -18.41 5.24
N GLY A 80 -0.94 -17.61 5.82
CA GLY A 80 -2.37 -17.87 5.72
C GLY A 80 -2.80 -17.91 4.26
N ALA A 81 -3.94 -18.53 3.97
CA ALA A 81 -4.56 -18.37 2.66
C ALA A 81 -4.73 -16.88 2.37
N MET A 82 -4.31 -16.44 1.18
CA MET A 82 -4.54 -15.06 0.76
C MET A 82 -6.05 -14.80 0.76
N GLU A 83 -6.48 -13.79 1.50
CA GLU A 83 -7.85 -13.31 1.52
C GLU A 83 -7.90 -11.89 0.96
N THR A 84 -8.94 -11.62 0.17
CA THR A 84 -9.23 -10.29 -0.35
C THR A 84 -10.46 -9.73 0.34
N PHE A 85 -10.38 -8.52 0.89
CA PHE A 85 -11.49 -7.83 1.53
C PHE A 85 -11.36 -6.31 1.41
N THR A 86 -12.46 -5.62 1.69
CA THR A 86 -12.52 -4.17 1.64
C THR A 86 -12.36 -3.56 3.04
N LEU A 87 -11.61 -2.47 3.11
CA LEU A 87 -11.53 -1.60 4.28
C LEU A 87 -12.09 -0.23 3.95
N GLU A 88 -12.75 0.38 4.93
CA GLU A 88 -13.46 1.65 4.77
C GLU A 88 -13.08 2.59 5.91
N GLY A 89 -12.91 3.86 5.62
CA GLY A 89 -12.57 4.86 6.62
C GLY A 89 -12.75 6.29 6.13
N TYR A 90 -12.47 7.22 7.02
CA TYR A 90 -12.54 8.65 6.76
C TYR A 90 -11.20 9.29 7.06
N GLY A 91 -10.62 9.96 6.06
CA GLY A 91 -9.43 10.77 6.21
C GLY A 91 -9.73 12.19 6.73
N PRO A 92 -8.71 13.07 6.76
CA PRO A 92 -8.86 14.49 7.06
C PRO A 92 -9.99 15.15 6.27
N GLY A 93 -10.67 16.11 6.90
CA GLY A 93 -11.79 16.82 6.30
C GLY A 93 -13.03 15.94 6.04
N GLY A 94 -13.07 14.70 6.55
CA GLY A 94 -14.19 13.80 6.35
C GLY A 94 -14.25 13.19 4.94
N VAL A 95 -13.13 13.15 4.24
CA VAL A 95 -13.02 12.45 2.95
C VAL A 95 -13.18 10.96 3.19
N ALA A 96 -14.14 10.34 2.53
CA ALA A 96 -14.32 8.90 2.54
C ALA A 96 -13.22 8.24 1.70
N VAL A 97 -12.65 7.15 2.24
CA VAL A 97 -11.63 6.33 1.59
C VAL A 97 -12.06 4.88 1.69
N MET A 98 -11.94 4.15 0.58
CA MET A 98 -12.19 2.72 0.50
C MET A 98 -10.99 2.03 -0.15
N LEU A 99 -10.57 0.92 0.46
CA LEU A 99 -9.38 0.16 0.08
C LEU A 99 -9.77 -1.26 -0.27
N THR A 100 -9.27 -1.76 -1.39
CA THR A 100 -9.25 -3.20 -1.68
C THR A 100 -7.92 -3.74 -1.21
N VAL A 101 -7.97 -4.76 -0.34
CA VAL A 101 -6.80 -5.32 0.32
C VAL A 101 -6.73 -6.82 0.07
N THR A 102 -5.56 -7.33 -0.31
CA THR A 102 -5.28 -8.76 -0.41
C THR A 102 -4.07 -9.11 0.46
N THR A 103 -4.28 -9.97 1.46
CA THR A 103 -3.25 -10.30 2.46
C THR A 103 -3.33 -11.74 2.94
N ASP A 104 -2.20 -12.26 3.40
CA ASP A 104 -2.07 -13.53 4.11
C ASP A 104 -2.32 -13.40 5.62
N ASN A 105 -2.51 -12.17 6.11
CA ASN A 105 -2.70 -11.86 7.52
C ASN A 105 -3.52 -10.58 7.71
N ARG A 106 -4.85 -10.73 7.73
CA ARG A 106 -5.79 -9.63 7.94
C ARG A 106 -5.52 -8.79 9.19
N ASN A 107 -5.16 -9.41 10.32
CA ASN A 107 -4.95 -8.67 11.56
C ASN A 107 -3.75 -7.71 11.46
N ARG A 108 -2.66 -8.13 10.80
CA ARG A 108 -1.50 -7.28 10.51
C ARG A 108 -1.92 -6.10 9.65
N THR A 109 -2.54 -6.39 8.50
CA THR A 109 -2.86 -5.37 7.50
C THR A 109 -3.87 -4.36 8.04
N VAL A 110 -4.91 -4.81 8.75
CA VAL A 110 -5.89 -3.92 9.40
C VAL A 110 -5.21 -3.02 10.43
N ALA A 111 -4.24 -3.51 11.19
CA ALA A 111 -3.52 -2.71 12.18
C ALA A 111 -2.63 -1.64 11.52
N GLU A 112 -1.94 -1.99 10.43
CA GLU A 112 -1.11 -1.06 9.65
C GLU A 112 -1.96 0.04 8.99
N VAL A 113 -3.04 -0.35 8.30
CA VAL A 113 -3.99 0.59 7.69
C VAL A 113 -4.58 1.51 8.76
N ARG A 114 -5.05 0.96 9.89
CA ARG A 114 -5.60 1.76 10.99
C ARG A 114 -4.60 2.78 11.53
N LYS A 115 -3.32 2.39 11.63
CA LYS A 115 -2.25 3.30 12.05
C LYS A 115 -2.08 4.44 11.04
N ALA A 116 -2.02 4.15 9.74
CA ALA A 116 -1.91 5.18 8.69
C ALA A 116 -3.04 6.22 8.76
N PHE A 117 -4.30 5.75 8.89
CA PHE A 117 -5.45 6.64 9.10
C PHE A 117 -5.26 7.52 10.34
N LYS A 118 -4.87 6.93 11.47
CA LYS A 118 -4.70 7.65 12.73
C LYS A 118 -3.58 8.70 12.67
N ASP A 119 -2.43 8.34 12.11
CA ASP A 119 -1.26 9.22 12.00
C ASP A 119 -1.56 10.42 11.11
N SER A 120 -2.44 10.23 10.12
CA SER A 120 -2.90 11.29 9.22
C SER A 120 -4.12 12.06 9.73
N GLY A 121 -4.64 11.80 10.93
CA GLY A 121 -5.80 12.52 11.48
C GLY A 121 -7.17 12.05 10.96
N GLY A 122 -7.24 10.84 10.41
CA GLY A 122 -8.46 10.13 10.04
C GLY A 122 -8.76 8.94 10.97
N SER A 123 -9.71 8.11 10.57
CA SER A 123 -10.08 6.88 11.27
C SER A 123 -10.51 5.77 10.31
N LEU A 124 -10.10 4.54 10.62
CA LEU A 124 -10.61 3.35 9.96
C LEU A 124 -11.96 2.97 10.58
N GLY A 125 -13.00 2.91 9.76
CA GLY A 125 -14.37 2.62 10.15
C GLY A 125 -14.70 1.13 10.18
N GLU A 126 -15.95 0.83 10.50
CA GLU A 126 -16.52 -0.50 10.37
C GLU A 126 -16.97 -0.76 8.91
N PRO A 127 -17.12 -2.03 8.49
CA PRO A 127 -17.68 -2.34 7.18
C PRO A 127 -19.02 -1.64 6.94
N GLY A 128 -19.17 -1.00 5.78
CA GLY A 128 -20.36 -0.21 5.44
C GLY A 128 -20.35 1.25 5.91
N SER A 129 -19.32 1.69 6.64
CA SER A 129 -19.22 3.07 7.13
C SER A 129 -19.06 4.11 6.02
N ALA A 130 -18.46 3.76 4.88
CA ALA A 130 -18.25 4.63 3.72
C ALA A 130 -18.89 4.08 2.43
N ALA A 131 -19.39 2.84 2.43
CA ALA A 131 -19.99 2.19 1.26
C ALA A 131 -21.07 3.03 0.57
N PHE A 132 -21.88 3.77 1.33
CA PHE A 132 -22.92 4.64 0.75
C PHE A 132 -22.35 5.79 -0.08
N VAL A 133 -21.11 6.23 0.17
CA VAL A 133 -20.45 7.31 -0.58
C VAL A 133 -20.10 6.83 -1.98
N PHE A 134 -19.75 5.55 -2.14
CA PHE A 134 -19.26 4.97 -3.38
C PHE A 134 -20.35 4.27 -4.18
N GLY A 135 -21.42 3.78 -3.54
CA GLY A 135 -22.52 3.11 -4.23
C GLY A 135 -22.05 1.85 -4.97
N SER A 136 -22.62 1.59 -6.15
CA SER A 136 -22.29 0.40 -6.96
C SER A 136 -21.04 0.56 -7.83
N ASP A 137 -20.54 1.79 -7.98
CA ASP A 137 -19.36 2.12 -8.78
C ASP A 137 -18.32 2.85 -7.90
N PRO A 138 -17.39 2.09 -7.28
CA PRO A 138 -16.35 2.63 -6.41
C PRO A 138 -15.54 3.80 -6.98
N ASP A 139 -15.35 3.85 -8.30
CA ASP A 139 -14.56 4.88 -8.97
C ASP A 139 -15.34 6.20 -9.14
N ASN A 140 -16.66 6.16 -8.99
CA ASN A 140 -17.56 7.29 -9.14
C ASN A 140 -18.38 7.53 -7.86
N PRO A 141 -17.79 8.22 -6.86
CA PRO A 141 -18.49 8.53 -5.62
C PRO A 141 -19.73 9.39 -5.89
N GLN A 142 -20.80 9.11 -5.13
CA GLN A 142 -22.10 9.77 -5.23
C GLN A 142 -22.02 11.28 -4.97
N TYR A 143 -21.09 11.69 -4.10
CA TYR A 143 -20.78 13.09 -3.85
C TYR A 143 -19.29 13.26 -3.52
N LYS A 144 -18.80 14.48 -3.75
CA LYS A 144 -17.42 14.85 -3.46
C LYS A 144 -17.32 15.68 -2.19
N THR A 145 -16.27 15.45 -1.42
CA THR A 145 -15.96 16.21 -0.21
C THR A 145 -14.79 17.15 -0.51
N PRO A 146 -14.95 18.49 -0.44
CA PRO A 146 -13.84 19.40 -0.59
C PRO A 146 -13.03 19.52 0.71
N ILE A 147 -11.72 19.68 0.59
CA ILE A 147 -10.86 20.13 1.69
C ILE A 147 -10.37 21.54 1.37
N SER A 148 -10.79 22.53 2.17
CA SER A 148 -10.34 23.92 2.01
C SER A 148 -9.08 24.24 2.80
N ASP A 149 -8.82 23.49 3.87
CA ASP A 149 -7.66 23.71 4.73
C ASP A 149 -6.41 23.03 4.15
N ALA A 150 -5.36 23.81 3.93
CA ALA A 150 -4.14 23.31 3.31
C ALA A 150 -3.41 22.26 4.15
N HIS A 151 -3.53 22.33 5.48
CA HIS A 151 -2.91 21.34 6.37
C HIS A 151 -3.66 20.01 6.30
N GLN A 152 -5.00 20.03 6.32
CA GLN A 152 -5.82 18.83 6.11
C GLN A 152 -5.58 18.20 4.73
N LEU A 153 -5.39 19.02 3.70
CA LEU A 153 -5.09 18.50 2.37
C LEU A 153 -3.75 17.76 2.36
N GLN A 154 -2.71 18.34 2.99
CA GLN A 154 -1.41 17.69 3.11
C GLN A 154 -1.51 16.37 3.90
N GLN A 155 -2.25 16.37 5.02
CA GLN A 155 -2.47 15.15 5.80
C GLN A 155 -3.19 14.06 4.99
N PHE A 156 -4.15 14.45 4.16
CA PHE A 156 -4.84 13.51 3.28
C PHE A 156 -3.91 12.95 2.19
N GLU A 157 -3.07 13.79 1.60
CA GLU A 157 -2.06 13.34 0.63
C GLU A 157 -1.07 12.35 1.26
N ASP A 158 -0.59 12.65 2.48
CA ASP A 158 0.32 11.77 3.23
C ASP A 158 -0.34 10.41 3.54
N LEU A 159 -1.63 10.41 3.88
CA LEU A 159 -2.43 9.19 4.08
C LEU A 159 -2.46 8.32 2.82
N VAL A 160 -2.80 8.91 1.67
CA VAL A 160 -2.88 8.20 0.40
C VAL A 160 -1.51 7.62 0.04
N ASP A 161 -0.44 8.40 0.20
CA ASP A 161 0.92 7.94 -0.09
C ASP A 161 1.37 6.77 0.81
N GLU A 162 1.00 6.78 2.10
CA GLU A 162 1.30 5.69 3.03
C GLU A 162 0.51 4.43 2.67
N LEU A 163 -0.79 4.55 2.38
CA LEU A 163 -1.66 3.43 2.01
C LEU A 163 -1.26 2.80 0.67
N ASP A 164 -0.97 3.61 -0.36
CA ASP A 164 -0.48 3.14 -1.67
C ASP A 164 0.90 2.46 -1.58
N SER A 165 1.65 2.71 -0.50
CA SER A 165 2.94 2.08 -0.27
C SER A 165 2.81 0.72 0.44
N ASN A 166 1.64 0.39 0.99
CA ASN A 166 1.40 -0.87 1.66
C ASN A 166 1.30 -2.00 0.63
N GLU A 167 2.03 -3.10 0.84
CA GLU A 167 2.10 -4.21 -0.12
C GLU A 167 0.79 -5.01 -0.24
N ASP A 168 -0.06 -4.93 0.78
CA ASP A 168 -1.33 -5.64 0.85
C ASP A 168 -2.49 -4.79 0.27
N VAL A 169 -2.28 -3.51 -0.03
CA VAL A 169 -3.30 -2.63 -0.66
C VAL A 169 -3.22 -2.77 -2.18
N ASP A 170 -4.29 -3.28 -2.78
CA ASP A 170 -4.39 -3.46 -4.23
C ASP A 170 -4.94 -2.21 -4.93
N ASP A 171 -5.90 -1.55 -4.30
CA ASP A 171 -6.61 -0.40 -4.86
C ASP A 171 -7.10 0.55 -3.76
N LEU A 172 -7.15 1.84 -4.09
CA LEU A 172 -7.57 2.93 -3.19
C LEU A 172 -8.45 3.90 -3.95
N VAL A 173 -9.68 4.07 -3.47
CA VAL A 173 -10.62 5.08 -3.97
C VAL A 173 -11.00 6.06 -2.87
N HIS A 174 -11.25 7.31 -3.24
CA HIS A 174 -11.65 8.36 -2.31
C HIS A 174 -12.61 9.36 -2.93
N ASN A 175 -13.36 10.08 -2.11
CA ASN A 175 -14.32 11.07 -2.59
C ASN A 175 -13.85 12.53 -2.54
N LEU A 176 -12.56 12.81 -2.32
CA LEU A 176 -12.02 14.16 -2.42
C LEU A 176 -12.26 14.74 -3.81
N GLY A 177 -12.72 15.99 -3.91
CA GLY A 177 -12.66 16.75 -5.16
C GLY A 177 -13.39 18.07 -5.18
#